data_AF-A0A9Q0KGQ2-F1
#
_entry.id   AF-A0A9Q0KGQ2-F1
#
_cell.length_a   1.000
_cell.length_b   1.000
_cell.length_c   1.000
_cell.angle_alpha   90.00
_cell.angle_beta   90.00
_cell.angle_gamma   90.00
#
_symmetry.space_group_name_H-M   'P 1'
#
loop_
_entity.id
_entity.type
_entity.pdbx_description
1 polymer ?
#
loop_
_entity_poly.entity_id
_entity_poly.type
_entity_poly.pdbx_seq_one_letter_code
_entity_poly.pdbx_strand_id
1 'polypeptide(L)'
;MTEMNQGLIMKTGGGRLLANVASRTDDLQTLQMVAGAFANLCGNEKLHAMLKEDGGIKALLGMVKSGNSDVIAQVARGIANFSKCESRGIIEGHKKGRYTSYRGWCTYMVDF
;
A
#
# COMPACT_ATOMS: atom_id res chain seq x y z
N MET A 1 -10.58 3.12 14.19
CA MET A 1 -11.19 3.15 12.85
C MET A 1 -11.43 1.71 12.44
N THR A 2 -12.68 1.30 12.28
CA THR A 2 -13.08 -0.09 12.05
C THR A 2 -12.74 -0.55 10.63
N GLU A 3 -12.27 -1.79 10.47
CA GLU A 3 -11.97 -2.40 9.16
C GLU A 3 -13.14 -2.26 8.16
N MET A 4 -14.37 -2.24 8.67
CA MET A 4 -15.59 -2.05 7.88
C MET A 4 -15.63 -0.70 7.15
N ASN A 5 -15.21 0.39 7.81
CA ASN A 5 -15.21 1.72 7.21
C ASN A 5 -14.15 1.83 6.11
N GLN A 6 -12.99 1.21 6.33
CA GLN A 6 -11.92 1.17 5.32
C GLN A 6 -12.37 0.37 4.08
N GLY A 7 -13.06 -0.75 4.28
CA GLY A 7 -13.66 -1.52 3.20
C GLY A 7 -14.71 -0.74 2.41
N LEU A 8 -15.57 0.03 3.10
CA LEU A 8 -16.55 0.89 2.44
C LEU A 8 -15.87 1.97 1.58
N ILE A 9 -14.86 2.66 2.13
CA ILE A 9 -14.08 3.68 1.41
C ILE A 9 -13.44 3.12 0.15
N MET A 10 -12.82 1.93 0.24
CA MET A 10 -12.21 1.28 -0.91
C MET A 10 -13.25 0.86 -1.95
N LYS A 11 -14.39 0.29 -1.52
CA LYS A 11 -15.48 -0.08 -2.44
C LYS A 11 -16.08 1.11 -3.18
N THR A 12 -16.07 2.30 -2.58
CA THR A 12 -16.52 3.54 -3.23
C THR A 12 -15.45 4.19 -4.13
N GLY A 13 -14.32 3.52 -4.38
CA GLY A 13 -13.23 4.06 -5.21
C GLY A 13 -12.33 5.08 -4.49
N GLY A 14 -12.30 5.06 -3.15
CA GLY A 14 -11.49 5.97 -2.36
C GLY A 14 -9.99 5.85 -2.65
N GLY A 15 -9.50 4.65 -2.96
CA GLY A 15 -8.10 4.43 -3.36
C GLY A 15 -7.75 5.19 -4.64
N ARG A 16 -8.60 5.08 -5.66
CA ARG A 16 -8.43 5.79 -6.94
C ARG A 16 -8.50 7.31 -6.78
N LEU A 17 -9.43 7.80 -5.96
CA LEU A 17 -9.55 9.23 -5.66
C LEU A 17 -8.29 9.77 -4.99
N LEU A 18 -7.76 9.07 -3.99
CA LEU A 18 -6.51 9.43 -3.32
C LEU A 18 -5.32 9.42 -4.30
N ALA A 19 -5.25 8.41 -5.19
CA ALA A 19 -4.21 8.34 -6.20
C ALA A 19 -4.28 9.51 -7.20
N ASN A 20 -5.48 9.92 -7.58
CA ASN A 20 -5.70 11.09 -8.45
C ASN A 20 -5.40 12.42 -7.75
N VAL A 21 -5.60 12.52 -6.43
CA VAL A 21 -5.14 13.70 -5.66
C VAL A 21 -3.62 13.74 -5.65
N ALA A 22 -2.95 12.62 -5.35
CA ALA A 22 -1.49 12.55 -5.32
C ALA A 22 -0.83 12.90 -6.66
N SER A 23 -1.49 12.67 -7.80
CA SER A 23 -0.95 13.01 -9.12
C SER A 23 -1.18 14.46 -9.55
N ARG A 24 -2.01 15.22 -8.83
CA ARG A 24 -2.43 16.58 -9.20
C ARG A 24 -1.94 17.65 -8.23
N THR A 25 -1.30 17.26 -7.13
CA THR A 25 -0.89 18.18 -6.08
C THR A 25 0.62 18.14 -5.88
N ASP A 26 1.21 19.33 -5.76
CA ASP A 26 2.59 19.53 -5.30
C ASP A 26 2.63 19.98 -3.82
N ASP A 27 1.46 20.14 -3.18
CA ASP A 27 1.38 20.53 -1.78
C ASP A 27 1.84 19.38 -0.86
N LEU A 28 2.93 19.61 -0.13
CA LEU A 28 3.58 18.61 0.71
C LEU A 28 2.68 18.12 1.84
N GLN A 29 1.85 19.00 2.41
CA GLN A 29 0.92 18.62 3.48
C GLN A 29 -0.17 17.67 2.93
N THR A 30 -0.72 17.98 1.76
CA THR A 30 -1.69 17.12 1.08
C THR A 30 -1.07 15.77 0.74
N LEU A 31 0.14 15.74 0.18
CA LEU A 31 0.87 14.50 -0.11
C LEU A 31 1.10 13.67 1.16
N GLN A 32 1.45 14.31 2.27
CA GLN A 32 1.65 13.64 3.55
C GLN A 32 0.34 13.00 4.05
N MET A 33 -0.78 13.73 3.97
CA MET A 33 -2.10 13.21 4.34
C MET A 33 -2.53 12.04 3.46
N VAL A 34 -2.31 12.14 2.14
CA VAL A 34 -2.63 11.07 1.18
C VAL A 34 -1.76 9.83 1.42
N ALA A 35 -0.45 10.01 1.60
CA ALA A 35 0.46 8.91 1.94
C ALA A 35 0.07 8.26 3.28
N GLY A 36 -0.34 9.05 4.26
CA GLY A 36 -0.83 8.54 5.53
C GLY A 36 -2.13 7.74 5.42
N ALA A 37 -3.07 8.21 4.59
CA ALA A 37 -4.30 7.49 4.29
C ALA A 37 -4.00 6.14 3.62
N PHE A 38 -3.15 6.13 2.59
CA PHE A 38 -2.69 4.89 1.96
C PHE A 38 -2.00 3.96 2.96
N ALA A 39 -1.12 4.49 3.82
CA ALA A 39 -0.43 3.66 4.80
C ALA A 39 -1.38 3.00 5.81
N ASN A 40 -2.48 3.67 6.16
CA ASN A 40 -3.53 3.10 7.02
C ASN A 40 -4.33 2.03 6.28
N LEU A 41 -4.63 2.24 4.98
CA LEU A 41 -5.32 1.25 4.15
C LEU A 41 -4.45 0.03 3.86
N CYS A 42 -3.15 0.21 3.62
CA CYS A 42 -2.16 -0.86 3.50
C CYS A 42 -2.03 -1.69 4.78
N GLY A 43 -2.47 -1.17 5.94
CA GLY A 43 -2.53 -1.94 7.18
C GLY A 43 -3.62 -3.02 7.19
N ASN A 44 -4.51 -3.04 6.20
CA ASN A 44 -5.58 -4.02 6.07
C ASN A 44 -5.39 -4.89 4.83
N GLU A 45 -4.94 -6.13 5.04
CA GLU A 45 -4.61 -7.10 3.99
C GLU A 45 -5.80 -7.37 3.04
N LYS A 46 -7.04 -7.32 3.55
CA LYS A 46 -8.26 -7.53 2.74
C LYS A 46 -8.42 -6.49 1.64
N LEU A 47 -7.78 -5.32 1.78
CA LEU A 47 -7.87 -4.20 0.85
C LEU A 47 -6.72 -4.15 -0.15
N HIS A 48 -5.69 -4.99 0.00
CA HIS A 48 -4.48 -4.94 -0.82
C HIS A 48 -4.75 -5.14 -2.31
N ALA A 49 -5.65 -6.07 -2.66
CA ALA A 49 -6.06 -6.31 -4.04
C ALA A 49 -6.70 -5.05 -4.67
N MET A 50 -7.68 -4.46 -3.99
CA MET A 50 -8.32 -3.23 -4.44
C MET A 50 -7.35 -2.05 -4.51
N LEU A 51 -6.43 -1.91 -3.54
CA LEU A 51 -5.39 -0.87 -3.55
C LEU A 51 -4.46 -0.97 -4.76
N LYS A 52 -4.16 -2.20 -5.19
CA LYS A 52 -3.36 -2.44 -6.40
C LYS A 52 -4.14 -2.02 -7.65
N GLU A 53 -5.40 -2.45 -7.77
CA GLU A 53 -6.28 -2.13 -8.90
C GLU A 53 -6.59 -0.63 -9.03
N ASP A 54 -6.69 0.07 -7.89
CA ASP A 54 -6.90 1.51 -7.83
C ASP A 54 -5.63 2.34 -8.05
N GLY A 55 -4.48 1.69 -8.25
CA GLY A 55 -3.21 2.37 -8.47
C GLY A 55 -2.61 3.03 -7.22
N GLY A 56 -3.09 2.67 -6.03
CA GLY A 56 -2.62 3.24 -4.76
C GLY A 56 -1.14 2.95 -4.50
N ILE A 57 -0.66 1.76 -4.89
CA ILE A 57 0.76 1.40 -4.76
C ILE A 57 1.64 2.25 -5.67
N LYS A 58 1.20 2.45 -6.92
CA LYS A 58 1.90 3.31 -7.88
C LYS A 58 1.93 4.76 -7.41
N ALA A 59 0.84 5.24 -6.83
CA ALA A 59 0.77 6.58 -6.23
C ALA A 59 1.74 6.74 -5.06
N LEU A 60 1.78 5.77 -4.13
CA LEU A 60 2.75 5.73 -3.02
C LEU A 60 4.19 5.83 -3.53
N LEU A 61 4.57 5.04 -4.52
CA LEU A 61 5.91 5.07 -5.11
C LEU A 61 6.21 6.40 -5.81
N GLY A 62 5.23 7.01 -6.46
CA GLY A 62 5.37 8.34 -7.06
C GLY A 62 5.67 9.44 -6.03
N MET A 63 5.03 9.38 -4.86
CA MET A 63 5.18 10.37 -3.80
C MET A 63 6.57 10.39 -3.14
N VAL A 64 7.38 9.33 -3.29
CA VAL A 64 8.79 9.30 -2.84
C VAL A 64 9.60 10.44 -3.47
N LYS A 65 9.21 10.88 -4.67
CA LYS A 65 9.90 11.95 -5.42
C LYS A 65 9.65 13.35 -4.85
N SER A 66 8.78 13.51 -3.86
CA SER A 66 8.49 14.81 -3.22
C SER A 66 9.67 15.42 -2.47
N GLY A 67 10.69 14.62 -2.11
CA GLY A 67 11.87 15.08 -1.38
C GLY A 67 11.60 15.49 0.08
N ASN A 68 10.35 15.40 0.54
CA ASN A 68 9.96 15.73 1.91
C ASN A 68 10.06 14.50 2.82
N SER A 69 10.77 14.64 3.94
CA SER A 69 11.01 13.55 4.90
C SER A 69 9.74 12.98 5.50
N ASP A 70 8.74 13.82 5.79
CA ASP A 70 7.49 13.38 6.39
C ASP A 70 6.65 12.57 5.40
N VAL A 71 6.55 13.03 4.15
CA VAL A 71 5.88 12.29 3.07
C VAL A 71 6.57 10.94 2.88
N ILE A 72 7.90 10.92 2.79
CA ILE A 72 8.69 9.69 2.61
C ILE A 72 8.49 8.74 3.78
N ALA A 73 8.42 9.23 5.03
CA ALA A 73 8.17 8.38 6.20
C ALA A 73 6.78 7.72 6.14
N GLN A 74 5.75 8.43 5.68
CA GLN A 74 4.42 7.86 5.48
C GLN A 74 4.43 6.82 4.35
N VAL A 75 5.12 7.10 3.25
CA VAL A 75 5.28 6.15 2.14
C VAL A 75 5.99 4.88 2.60
N ALA A 76 7.10 5.01 3.33
CA ALA A 76 7.83 3.89 3.90
C ALA A 76 6.93 3.05 4.83
N ARG A 77 6.10 3.69 5.67
CA ARG A 77 5.09 3.00 6.48
C ARG A 77 4.09 2.24 5.61
N GLY A 78 3.56 2.87 4.56
CA GLY A 78 2.61 2.23 3.67
C GLY A 78 3.17 1.01 2.96
N ILE A 79 4.40 1.11 2.45
CA ILE A 79 5.13 -0.01 1.83
C ILE A 79 5.38 -1.12 2.85
N ALA A 80 5.81 -0.80 4.08
CA ALA A 80 6.03 -1.78 5.13
C ALA A 80 4.73 -2.48 5.59
N ASN A 81 3.61 -1.76 5.58
CA ASN A 81 2.31 -2.36 5.88
C ASN A 81 1.83 -3.26 4.72
N PHE A 82 2.05 -2.85 3.48
CA PHE A 82 1.75 -3.65 2.30
C PHE A 82 2.64 -4.91 2.21
N SER A 83 3.92 -4.79 2.61
CA SER A 83 4.89 -5.90 2.60
C SER A 83 4.57 -7.01 3.57
N LYS A 84 3.84 -6.71 4.65
CA LYS A 84 3.45 -7.68 5.67
C LYS A 84 2.44 -8.71 5.17
N CYS A 85 1.96 -8.62 3.92
CA CYS A 85 1.06 -9.60 3.32
C CYS A 85 1.72 -11.00 3.33
N GLU A 86 1.51 -11.72 4.42
CA GLU A 86 1.91 -13.11 4.58
C GLU A 86 1.05 -13.90 3.59
N SER A 87 1.71 -14.61 2.67
CA SER A 87 1.08 -15.48 1.68
C SER A 87 0.41 -16.68 2.36
N ARG A 88 -0.64 -16.47 3.15
CA ARG A 88 -1.43 -17.53 3.79
C ARG A 88 -2.42 -18.20 2.84
N GLY A 89 -2.21 -18.07 1.53
CA GLY A 89 -3.10 -18.62 0.50
C GLY A 89 -2.58 -19.85 -0.23
N ILE A 90 -1.33 -20.31 -0.04
CA ILE A 90 -0.79 -21.45 -0.81
C ILE A 90 0.07 -22.38 0.04
N ILE A 91 -0.34 -22.79 1.24
CA ILE A 91 0.22 -24.02 1.84
C ILE A 91 -0.80 -24.69 2.78
N GLU A 92 -1.98 -25.07 2.28
CA GLU A 92 -2.62 -26.27 2.84
C GLU A 92 -1.85 -27.48 2.31
N GLY A 93 -0.96 -28.01 3.14
CA GLY A 93 -0.25 -29.26 2.86
C GLY A 93 1.25 -29.11 2.77
N HIS A 94 1.89 -29.31 3.92
CA HIS A 94 3.25 -29.82 4.15
C HIS A 94 4.17 -28.93 5.02
N LYS A 95 4.20 -29.32 6.30
CA LYS A 95 5.33 -29.41 7.23
C LYS A 95 6.49 -28.40 7.10
N LYS A 96 6.65 -27.65 8.19
CA LYS A 96 7.91 -27.24 8.86
C LYS A 96 9.10 -26.89 7.95
N GLY A 97 9.43 -25.60 7.96
CA GLY A 97 10.80 -25.16 8.23
C GLY A 97 11.44 -24.25 7.19
N ARG A 98 11.97 -23.14 7.72
CA ARG A 98 13.08 -22.31 7.23
C ARG A 98 12.74 -21.25 6.16
N TYR A 99 12.70 -20.01 6.66
CA TYR A 99 13.29 -18.80 6.06
C TYR A 99 13.66 -18.86 4.58
N THR A 100 12.68 -18.57 3.71
CA THR A 100 12.94 -18.10 2.33
C THR A 100 11.89 -17.08 1.92
N SER A 101 11.76 -15.98 2.66
CA SER A 101 10.82 -14.88 2.33
C SER A 101 11.59 -13.63 1.91
N TYR A 102 12.28 -13.68 0.77
CA TYR A 102 12.80 -12.49 0.09
C TYR A 102 12.79 -12.62 -1.46
N ARG A 103 12.57 -13.81 -2.03
CA ARG A 103 12.60 -13.99 -3.50
C ARG A 103 11.29 -13.70 -4.23
N GLY A 104 10.13 -13.72 -3.55
CA GLY A 104 8.87 -13.30 -4.18
C GLY A 104 8.77 -11.78 -4.33
N TRP A 105 9.37 -11.04 -3.39
CA TRP A 105 9.29 -9.58 -3.33
C TRP A 105 9.98 -8.89 -4.51
N CYS A 106 11.12 -9.42 -4.96
CA CYS A 106 11.80 -8.86 -6.13
C CYS A 106 11.00 -9.04 -7.41
N THR A 107 10.29 -10.15 -7.63
CA THR A 107 9.49 -10.35 -8.84
C THR A 107 8.22 -9.48 -8.86
N TYR A 108 7.62 -9.17 -7.71
CA TYR A 108 6.42 -8.32 -7.64
C TYR A 108 6.67 -6.81 -7.75
N MET A 109 7.90 -6.34 -7.47
CA MET A 109 8.27 -4.93 -7.63
C MET A 109 8.74 -4.58 -9.05
N VAL A 110 9.07 -5.55 -9.91
CA VAL A 110 9.49 -5.27 -11.31
C VAL A 110 8.31 -4.96 -12.25
N ASP A 111 7.08 -5.25 -11.83
CA ASP A 111 5.86 -5.04 -12.63
C ASP A 111 5.13 -3.70 -12.33
N PHE A 112 5.79 -2.73 -11.70
CA PHE A 112 5.23 -1.39 -11.39
C PHE A 112 5.85 -0.25 -12.20
#